data_AF-A0A816V765-F1
#
_entry.id   AF-A0A816V765-F1
#
_cell.length_a   1.000
_cell.length_b   1.000
_cell.length_c   1.000
_cell.angle_alpha   90.00
_cell.angle_beta   90.00
_cell.angle_gamma   90.00
#
_symmetry.space_group_name_H-M   'P 1'
#
loop_
_entity.id
_entity.type
_entity.pdbx_description
1 polymer ?
#
loop_
_entity_poly.entity_id
_entity_poly.type
_entity_poly.pdbx_seq_one_letter_code
_entity_poly.pdbx_strand_id
1 'polypeptide(L)'
;MYLRCYSRLSISRRRNYFFHAILVILCISSFLALKKTKANPSSSIHAHTVSTFQNILTNKTALNCVGDPLKQWCKNQVQLCNSSLTVYNRLFVLTRAITLQPQYAKGKRIGGEDIQTVLNQPEQNEYFQFEKDFIRLSCNVENIQENIPNSHLSSIFSSLTTYETQPVTQIIDETTIAVNRRDYANFYHTITDLYTVYLLCCFFRRDPKSVRILFLDAHPKGNLDILWSHLFHSYTRLGELKALPSIFYRELIWSQPQSHSEIDIQRYRRSAPSCFIEFREHVLTQFNISYKENEQVNCQALNVFFLVRHNYVAHPRNPSGKITRQLTNEQQILDDLKIKFSKYRGVNFSFNHFEESSIEQQLNVISQTDIFIGVHGAGLTHVLFMKPNRCLIELIPAPGSIGVHYELMALLNGIEYRNRLISDRSLETSQAIFECVMEKVSQVCP
;
A
#
# COMPACT_ATOMS: atom_id res chain seq x y z
N MET A 1 7.96 69.46 44.38
CA MET A 1 7.57 70.71 43.72
C MET A 1 8.27 70.76 42.36
N TYR A 2 7.50 70.81 41.27
CA TYR A 2 7.84 71.14 39.86
C TYR A 2 8.99 70.37 39.14
N LEU A 3 8.75 69.56 38.10
CA LEU A 3 8.32 69.82 36.70
C LEU A 3 9.42 70.39 35.76
N ARG A 4 9.69 69.59 34.69
CA ARG A 4 9.93 69.98 33.26
C ARG A 4 11.25 70.71 32.91
N CYS A 5 11.88 70.56 31.73
CA CYS A 5 11.79 69.68 30.56
C CYS A 5 12.87 70.12 29.52
N TYR A 6 13.34 69.20 28.66
CA TYR A 6 13.96 69.36 27.31
C TYR A 6 15.28 70.19 27.17
N SER A 7 16.27 69.88 26.33
CA SER A 7 16.46 68.97 25.19
C SER A 7 17.96 68.91 24.78
N ARG A 8 18.44 67.77 24.26
CA ARG A 8 19.17 67.58 22.97
C ARG A 8 20.00 66.27 22.96
N LEU A 9 19.56 65.32 22.10
CA LEU A 9 20.27 64.38 21.19
C LEU A 9 21.70 63.92 21.58
N SER A 10 22.11 62.64 21.46
CA SER A 10 22.02 61.81 20.24
C SER A 10 22.52 60.35 20.45
N ILE A 11 21.98 59.43 19.63
CA ILE A 11 22.59 58.23 19.01
C ILE A 11 23.00 57.03 19.91
N SER A 12 22.16 55.98 19.92
CA SER A 12 22.58 54.56 19.74
C SER A 12 21.41 53.58 19.98
N ARG A 13 20.42 53.54 19.08
CA ARG A 13 19.39 52.46 18.99
C ARG A 13 18.89 52.29 17.56
N ARG A 14 19.82 52.05 16.61
CA ARG A 14 19.48 51.75 15.19
C ARG A 14 20.19 50.53 14.60
N ARG A 15 20.88 49.71 15.41
CA ARG A 15 21.59 48.51 14.90
C ARG A 15 20.79 47.19 14.93
N ASN A 16 19.70 47.09 15.69
CA ASN A 16 18.95 45.83 15.80
C ASN A 16 17.75 45.65 14.84
N TYR A 17 17.23 46.73 14.24
CA TYR A 17 16.17 46.62 13.23
C TYR A 17 16.70 46.27 11.83
N PHE A 18 17.96 46.62 11.53
CA PHE A 18 18.57 46.29 10.25
C PHE A 18 18.88 44.80 10.12
N PHE A 19 19.30 44.14 11.21
CA PHE A 19 19.55 42.69 11.21
C PHE A 19 18.27 41.86 11.10
N HIS A 20 17.18 42.28 11.73
CA HIS A 20 15.88 41.60 11.58
C HIS A 20 15.25 41.84 10.20
N ALA A 21 15.41 43.03 9.61
CA ALA A 21 14.97 43.28 8.24
C ALA A 21 15.77 42.46 7.21
N ILE A 22 17.09 42.31 7.39
CA ILE A 22 17.93 41.48 6.51
C ILE A 22 17.58 40.00 6.63
N LEU A 23 17.30 39.49 7.84
CA LEU A 23 16.89 38.08 8.02
C LEU A 23 15.51 37.79 7.40
N VAL A 24 14.57 38.72 7.50
CA VAL A 24 13.24 38.60 6.88
C VAL A 24 13.34 38.72 5.36
N ILE A 25 14.18 39.61 4.82
CA ILE A 25 14.44 39.71 3.37
C ILE A 25 15.17 38.46 2.85
N LEU A 26 16.12 37.90 3.61
CA LEU A 26 16.78 36.65 3.23
C LEU A 26 15.80 35.47 3.24
N CYS A 27 14.93 35.34 4.27
CA CYS A 27 13.89 34.31 4.29
C CYS A 27 12.85 34.47 3.18
N ILE A 28 12.45 35.71 2.84
CA ILE A 28 11.54 35.98 1.70
C ILE A 28 12.25 35.70 0.37
N SER A 29 13.54 35.98 0.25
CA SER A 29 14.34 35.65 -0.94
C SER A 29 14.54 34.14 -1.11
N SER A 30 14.68 33.38 -0.02
CA SER A 30 14.72 31.92 -0.04
C SER A 30 13.36 31.31 -0.41
N PHE A 31 12.26 31.89 0.09
CA PHE A 31 10.90 31.46 -0.27
C PHE A 31 10.52 31.85 -1.72
N LEU A 32 11.03 32.96 -2.23
CA LEU A 32 10.88 33.36 -3.63
C LEU A 32 11.83 32.61 -4.56
N ALA A 33 13.00 32.16 -4.10
CA ALA A 33 13.92 31.30 -4.84
C ALA A 33 13.42 29.85 -4.92
N LEU A 34 12.77 29.33 -3.87
CA LEU A 34 12.08 28.03 -3.88
C LEU A 34 10.77 28.03 -4.68
N LYS A 35 10.19 29.21 -4.96
CA LYS A 35 9.11 29.38 -5.96
C LYS A 35 9.62 29.72 -7.38
N LYS A 36 10.93 29.84 -7.57
CA LYS A 36 11.58 30.18 -8.85
C LYS A 36 12.44 29.07 -9.45
N THR A 37 12.28 27.82 -9.03
CA THR A 37 12.38 26.69 -9.98
C THR A 37 11.07 26.63 -10.78
N LYS A 38 10.79 27.73 -11.50
CA LYS A 38 9.89 27.68 -12.64
C LYS A 38 10.53 26.71 -13.61
N ALA A 39 9.89 25.56 -13.78
CA ALA A 39 9.99 24.78 -14.98
C ALA A 39 10.04 25.75 -16.17
N ASN A 40 11.06 25.64 -17.01
CA ASN A 40 11.07 26.26 -18.32
C ASN A 40 9.72 25.96 -18.99
N PRO A 41 8.84 26.94 -19.26
CA PRO A 41 7.71 26.75 -20.14
C PRO A 41 8.25 26.99 -21.56
N SER A 42 9.16 26.13 -21.98
CA SER A 42 9.64 26.01 -23.34
C SER A 42 9.85 24.54 -23.70
N SER A 43 9.03 23.65 -23.15
CA SER A 43 8.56 22.55 -23.97
C SER A 43 7.45 23.12 -24.83
N SER A 44 7.75 23.35 -26.11
CA SER A 44 6.71 23.51 -27.12
C SER A 44 5.69 22.40 -26.94
N ILE A 45 4.45 22.73 -26.58
CA ILE A 45 3.34 21.77 -26.63
C ILE A 45 3.13 21.46 -28.11
N HIS A 46 3.89 20.49 -28.62
CA HIS A 46 3.56 19.87 -29.89
C HIS A 46 2.36 18.99 -29.60
N ALA A 47 1.20 19.39 -30.10
CA ALA A 47 0.04 18.52 -30.14
C ALA A 47 0.41 17.29 -30.99
N HIS A 48 0.85 16.21 -30.34
CA HIS A 48 1.11 14.96 -31.03
C HIS A 48 -0.23 14.30 -31.36
N THR A 49 -0.45 13.98 -32.63
CA THR A 49 -1.59 13.18 -33.07
C THR A 49 -1.33 11.72 -32.77
N VAL A 50 -2.34 11.00 -32.25
CA VAL A 50 -2.17 9.58 -31.89
C VAL A 50 -1.91 8.66 -33.09
N SER A 51 -2.24 9.09 -34.32
CA SER A 51 -1.84 8.41 -35.55
C SER A 51 -0.32 8.18 -35.65
N THR A 52 0.49 9.06 -35.06
CA THR A 52 1.96 8.93 -35.00
C THR A 52 2.42 7.79 -34.07
N PHE A 53 1.54 7.31 -33.18
CA PHE A 53 1.82 6.29 -32.18
C PHE A 53 1.24 4.90 -32.53
N GLN A 54 0.54 4.76 -33.66
CA GLN A 54 0.02 3.46 -34.13
C GLN A 54 1.13 2.45 -34.52
N ASN A 55 2.37 2.92 -34.73
CA ASN A 55 3.55 2.07 -34.97
C ASN A 55 4.12 1.40 -33.70
N ILE A 56 3.50 1.56 -32.53
CA ILE A 56 3.99 1.01 -31.24
C ILE A 56 3.70 -0.51 -31.08
N LEU A 57 2.93 -1.12 -31.98
CA LEU A 57 2.40 -2.48 -31.81
C LEU A 57 3.37 -3.64 -32.16
N THR A 58 4.66 -3.38 -32.38
CA THR A 58 5.58 -4.39 -32.95
C THR A 58 6.37 -5.22 -31.92
N ASN A 59 6.47 -4.77 -30.65
CA ASN A 59 7.20 -5.52 -29.63
C ASN A 59 6.27 -6.46 -28.85
N LYS A 60 6.36 -7.77 -29.11
CA LYS A 60 5.79 -8.79 -28.23
C LYS A 60 6.42 -8.65 -26.85
N THR A 61 5.65 -8.25 -25.84
CA THR A 61 6.12 -8.25 -24.44
C THR A 61 6.47 -9.69 -24.04
N ALA A 62 7.72 -9.94 -23.67
CA ALA A 62 8.13 -11.24 -23.15
C ALA A 62 7.44 -11.48 -21.79
N LEU A 63 6.52 -12.45 -21.75
CA LEU A 63 5.79 -12.80 -20.54
C LEU A 63 6.60 -13.77 -19.66
N ASN A 64 6.38 -13.73 -18.36
CA ASN A 64 6.78 -14.80 -17.44
C ASN A 64 5.60 -15.75 -17.24
N CYS A 65 5.72 -16.96 -17.76
CA CYS A 65 4.68 -18.00 -17.70
C CYS A 65 5.09 -19.18 -16.79
N VAL A 66 6.03 -18.96 -15.87
CA VAL A 66 6.59 -19.99 -14.99
C VAL A 66 5.98 -19.86 -13.59
N GLY A 67 5.63 -21.00 -12.98
CA GLY A 67 5.07 -21.05 -11.63
C GLY A 67 3.59 -20.67 -11.57
N ASP A 68 3.02 -20.82 -10.38
CA ASP A 68 1.62 -20.50 -10.08
C ASP A 68 1.53 -19.11 -9.42
N PRO A 69 0.62 -18.20 -9.82
CA PRO A 69 -0.43 -18.37 -10.83
C PRO A 69 -0.02 -17.99 -12.26
N LEU A 70 1.21 -17.54 -12.49
CA LEU A 70 1.64 -16.91 -13.76
C LEU A 70 1.46 -17.82 -14.98
N LYS A 71 1.74 -19.13 -14.82
CA LYS A 71 1.51 -20.15 -15.85
C LYS A 71 0.05 -20.23 -16.27
N GLN A 72 -0.89 -20.07 -15.33
CA GLN A 72 -2.32 -20.08 -15.65
C GLN A 72 -2.73 -18.83 -16.41
N TRP A 73 -2.20 -17.66 -16.03
CA TRP A 73 -2.48 -16.39 -16.70
C TRP A 73 -2.08 -16.40 -18.17
N CYS A 74 -1.01 -17.13 -18.53
CA CYS A 74 -0.60 -17.26 -19.93
C CYS A 74 -1.51 -18.12 -20.80
N LYS A 75 -2.30 -19.04 -20.23
CA LYS A 75 -3.09 -20.02 -21.02
C LYS A 75 -4.31 -19.40 -21.70
N ASN A 76 -4.95 -18.43 -21.03
CA ASN A 76 -6.22 -17.88 -21.46
C ASN A 76 -6.03 -16.41 -21.81
N GLN A 77 -5.90 -16.09 -23.10
CA GLN A 77 -5.73 -14.71 -23.56
C GLN A 77 -6.76 -14.42 -24.65
N VAL A 78 -7.43 -13.27 -24.53
CA VAL A 78 -8.27 -12.73 -25.59
C VAL A 78 -7.62 -11.46 -26.09
N GLN A 79 -7.13 -11.48 -27.33
CA GLN A 79 -6.55 -10.31 -27.99
C GLN A 79 -7.62 -9.62 -28.84
N LEU A 80 -7.80 -8.32 -28.63
CA LEU A 80 -8.76 -7.48 -29.32
C LEU A 80 -8.03 -6.26 -29.89
N CYS A 81 -8.57 -5.71 -30.98
CA CYS A 81 -7.97 -4.57 -31.68
C CYS A 81 -6.46 -4.76 -31.94
N ASN A 82 -6.08 -5.76 -32.73
CA ASN A 82 -4.68 -6.00 -33.11
C ASN A 82 -3.70 -6.02 -31.91
N SER A 83 -4.13 -6.58 -30.78
CA SER A 83 -3.37 -6.65 -29.50
C SER A 83 -3.16 -5.31 -28.76
N SER A 84 -3.82 -4.23 -29.16
CA SER A 84 -3.92 -2.99 -28.37
C SER A 84 -4.73 -3.19 -27.10
N LEU A 85 -5.59 -4.22 -27.04
CA LEU A 85 -6.26 -4.66 -25.82
C LEU A 85 -6.09 -6.18 -25.70
N THR A 86 -5.60 -6.65 -24.56
CA THR A 86 -5.48 -8.08 -24.27
C THR A 86 -6.05 -8.38 -22.89
N VAL A 87 -7.03 -9.27 -22.81
CA VAL A 87 -7.57 -9.75 -21.53
C VAL A 87 -6.88 -11.06 -21.15
N TYR A 88 -6.35 -11.13 -19.93
CA TYR A 88 -5.65 -12.31 -19.41
C TYR A 88 -6.51 -13.00 -18.37
N ASN A 89 -6.91 -14.25 -18.68
CA ASN A 89 -7.66 -15.17 -17.83
C ASN A 89 -8.92 -14.58 -17.17
N ARG A 90 -9.50 -13.53 -17.77
CA ARG A 90 -10.54 -12.71 -17.13
C ARG A 90 -10.18 -12.26 -15.71
N LEU A 91 -8.91 -11.88 -15.49
CA LEU A 91 -8.40 -11.34 -14.22
C LEU A 91 -7.93 -9.90 -14.36
N PHE A 92 -7.24 -9.57 -15.45
CA PHE A 92 -6.71 -8.23 -15.71
C PHE A 92 -6.66 -7.96 -17.21
N VAL A 93 -6.50 -6.69 -17.56
CA VAL A 93 -6.48 -6.25 -18.97
C VAL A 93 -5.22 -5.46 -19.23
N LEU A 94 -4.53 -5.76 -20.32
CA LEU A 94 -3.45 -4.93 -20.85
C LEU A 94 -3.99 -4.08 -21.99
N THR A 95 -3.72 -2.78 -21.93
CA THR A 95 -4.01 -1.85 -23.02
C THR A 95 -2.74 -1.16 -23.49
N ARG A 96 -2.60 -0.98 -24.80
CA ARG A 96 -1.50 -0.26 -25.43
C ARG A 96 -2.03 0.87 -26.27
N ALA A 97 -1.34 2.01 -26.23
CA ALA A 97 -1.76 3.23 -26.91
C ALA A 97 -3.21 3.64 -26.59
N ILE A 98 -3.53 3.68 -25.30
CA ILE A 98 -4.86 4.05 -24.80
C ILE A 98 -4.88 5.50 -24.33
N THR A 99 -6.00 6.19 -24.55
CA THR A 99 -6.21 7.53 -24.00
C THR A 99 -7.26 7.48 -22.90
N LEU A 100 -6.94 8.08 -21.75
CA LEU A 100 -7.89 8.36 -20.69
C LEU A 100 -8.35 9.80 -20.77
N GLN A 101 -9.63 10.03 -20.48
CA GLN A 101 -10.22 11.34 -20.27
C GLN A 101 -10.74 11.44 -18.84
N PRO A 102 -9.86 11.80 -17.88
CA PRO A 102 -10.17 11.74 -16.44
C PRO A 102 -11.45 12.46 -16.01
N GLN A 103 -11.88 13.51 -16.72
CA GLN A 103 -13.12 14.26 -16.47
C GLN A 103 -14.41 13.42 -16.58
N TYR A 104 -14.36 12.26 -17.24
CA TYR A 104 -15.49 11.32 -17.35
C TYR A 104 -15.52 10.29 -16.21
N ALA A 105 -14.55 10.30 -15.29
CA ALA A 105 -14.67 9.62 -14.01
C ALA A 105 -15.44 10.52 -13.02
N LYS A 106 -16.72 10.27 -12.80
CA LYS A 106 -17.59 11.05 -11.92
C LYS A 106 -17.53 10.53 -10.49
N GLY A 107 -17.36 11.42 -9.53
CA GLY A 107 -17.40 11.08 -8.11
C GLY A 107 -17.35 12.34 -7.27
N LYS A 108 -17.70 12.23 -5.99
CA LYS A 108 -17.80 13.38 -5.08
C LYS A 108 -16.46 13.81 -4.46
N ARG A 109 -15.49 12.90 -4.46
CA ARG A 109 -14.16 13.10 -3.89
C ARG A 109 -13.09 13.12 -4.97
N ILE A 110 -11.97 13.74 -4.62
CA ILE A 110 -10.75 13.70 -5.43
C ILE A 110 -9.95 12.44 -5.03
N GLY A 111 -10.05 12.01 -3.77
CA GLY A 111 -9.17 11.01 -3.20
C GLY A 111 -7.89 11.66 -2.65
N GLY A 112 -7.34 11.09 -1.59
CA GLY A 112 -6.16 11.64 -0.92
C GLY A 112 -6.47 12.77 0.06
N GLU A 113 -7.74 13.06 0.33
CA GLU A 113 -8.13 13.98 1.39
C GLU A 113 -7.65 13.50 2.76
N ASP A 114 -7.34 14.43 3.66
CA ASP A 114 -7.05 14.10 5.05
C ASP A 114 -8.29 13.51 5.71
N ILE A 115 -8.14 12.37 6.40
CA ILE A 115 -9.26 11.64 7.01
C ILE A 115 -10.10 12.52 7.95
N GLN A 116 -9.49 13.46 8.66
CA GLN A 116 -10.18 14.35 9.60
C GLN A 116 -11.15 15.30 8.88
N THR A 117 -10.89 15.58 7.60
CA THR A 117 -11.73 16.48 6.78
C THR A 117 -12.92 15.77 6.14
N VAL A 118 -12.97 14.44 6.22
CA VAL A 118 -13.97 13.61 5.53
C VAL A 118 -14.68 12.62 6.44
N LEU A 119 -14.58 12.77 7.76
CA LEU A 119 -15.29 11.92 8.74
C LEU A 119 -16.79 11.82 8.42
N ASN A 120 -17.35 10.64 8.67
CA ASN A 120 -18.72 10.26 8.34
C ASN A 120 -19.07 10.26 6.85
N GLN A 121 -18.10 10.35 5.94
CA GLN A 121 -18.42 10.25 4.52
C GLN A 121 -18.97 8.86 4.16
N PRO A 122 -20.02 8.80 3.33
CA PRO A 122 -20.51 7.54 2.78
C PRO A 122 -19.49 6.86 1.86
N GLU A 123 -19.49 5.53 1.83
CA GLU A 123 -18.54 4.72 1.05
C GLU A 123 -18.59 4.98 -0.44
N GLN A 124 -19.78 5.15 -0.99
CA GLN A 124 -19.97 5.44 -2.42
C GLN A 124 -19.29 6.73 -2.88
N ASN A 125 -18.95 7.65 -1.96
CA ASN A 125 -18.23 8.87 -2.32
C ASN A 125 -16.74 8.61 -2.61
N GLU A 126 -16.22 7.45 -2.18
CA GLU A 126 -14.82 7.04 -2.34
C GLU A 126 -14.58 6.24 -3.63
N TYR A 127 -15.57 6.17 -4.53
CA TYR A 127 -15.47 5.49 -5.82
C TYR A 127 -15.95 6.38 -6.97
N PHE A 128 -15.39 6.16 -8.16
CA PHE A 128 -15.83 6.82 -9.38
C PHE A 128 -16.83 5.96 -10.16
N GLN A 129 -17.79 6.62 -10.79
CA GLN A 129 -18.59 6.10 -11.88
C GLN A 129 -17.97 6.56 -13.20
N PHE A 130 -17.83 5.64 -14.15
CA PHE A 130 -17.15 5.92 -15.42
C PHE A 130 -18.20 6.13 -16.51
N GLU A 131 -18.28 7.37 -17.02
CA GLU A 131 -19.16 7.70 -18.14
C GLU A 131 -18.51 7.35 -19.48
N LYS A 132 -19.34 7.19 -20.52
CA LYS A 132 -18.89 7.05 -21.91
C LYS A 132 -17.80 8.07 -22.22
N ASP A 133 -16.78 7.63 -22.95
CA ASP A 133 -15.57 8.37 -23.31
C ASP A 133 -14.46 8.41 -22.24
N PHE A 134 -14.65 7.86 -21.03
CA PHE A 134 -13.55 7.81 -20.06
C PHE A 134 -12.29 7.12 -20.61
N ILE A 135 -12.43 5.99 -21.32
CA ILE A 135 -11.33 5.36 -22.05
C ILE A 135 -11.56 5.37 -23.56
N ARG A 136 -10.48 5.57 -24.33
CA ARG A 136 -10.50 5.71 -25.78
C ARG A 136 -9.42 4.88 -26.46
N LEU A 137 -9.79 4.14 -27.50
CA LEU A 137 -8.88 3.37 -28.37
C LEU A 137 -9.04 3.77 -29.84
N SER A 138 -8.01 3.55 -30.65
CA SER A 138 -8.01 3.93 -32.08
C SER A 138 -8.79 2.98 -32.99
N CYS A 139 -9.61 2.12 -32.42
CA CYS A 139 -10.19 0.96 -33.09
C CYS A 139 -11.45 0.52 -32.37
N ASN A 140 -12.40 -0.02 -33.12
CA ASN A 140 -13.60 -0.59 -32.54
C ASN A 140 -13.31 -1.94 -31.87
N VAL A 141 -13.90 -2.14 -30.69
CA VAL A 141 -13.82 -3.40 -29.94
C VAL A 141 -15.24 -3.89 -29.71
N GLU A 142 -15.70 -4.75 -30.61
CA GLU A 142 -17.01 -5.39 -30.49
C GLU A 142 -17.01 -6.39 -29.32
N ASN A 143 -18.17 -6.55 -28.67
CA ASN A 143 -18.41 -7.52 -27.61
C ASN A 143 -17.38 -7.48 -26.45
N ILE A 144 -16.85 -6.29 -26.15
CA ILE A 144 -15.85 -6.14 -25.09
C ILE A 144 -16.32 -6.71 -23.74
N GLN A 145 -17.60 -6.51 -23.41
CA GLN A 145 -18.18 -6.94 -22.13
C GLN A 145 -18.25 -8.46 -21.95
N GLU A 146 -18.26 -9.23 -23.05
CA GLU A 146 -18.21 -10.70 -22.97
C GLU A 146 -16.82 -11.22 -22.57
N ASN A 147 -15.79 -10.38 -22.75
CA ASN A 147 -14.40 -10.75 -22.56
C ASN A 147 -13.80 -10.19 -21.27
N ILE A 148 -14.24 -8.99 -20.84
CA ILE A 148 -13.78 -8.32 -19.63
C ILE A 148 -14.24 -9.07 -18.36
N PRO A 149 -13.46 -9.07 -17.27
CA PRO A 149 -13.88 -9.67 -16.01
C PRO A 149 -15.19 -9.04 -15.50
N ASN A 150 -16.09 -9.86 -14.94
CA ASN A 150 -17.29 -9.35 -14.27
C ASN A 150 -16.91 -8.74 -12.91
N SER A 151 -16.43 -7.50 -12.96
CA SER A 151 -15.88 -6.74 -11.83
C SER A 151 -16.02 -5.24 -12.07
N HIS A 152 -15.37 -4.40 -11.25
CA HIS A 152 -15.27 -2.96 -11.50
C HIS A 152 -14.68 -2.64 -12.89
N LEU A 153 -13.86 -3.55 -13.45
CA LEU A 153 -13.36 -3.39 -14.82
C LEU A 153 -14.50 -3.40 -15.86
N SER A 154 -15.58 -4.17 -15.67
CA SER A 154 -16.73 -4.14 -16.59
C SER A 154 -17.34 -2.74 -16.69
N SER A 155 -17.51 -2.06 -15.56
CA SER A 155 -17.99 -0.67 -15.51
C SER A 155 -17.00 0.34 -16.10
N ILE A 156 -15.70 0.08 -16.04
CA ILE A 156 -14.70 0.95 -16.69
C ILE A 156 -14.73 0.74 -18.19
N PHE A 157 -14.69 -0.52 -18.65
CA PHE A 157 -14.64 -0.83 -20.07
C PHE A 157 -15.97 -0.62 -20.80
N SER A 158 -17.08 -0.41 -20.09
CA SER A 158 -18.34 0.06 -20.70
C SER A 158 -18.26 1.52 -21.16
N SER A 159 -17.29 2.29 -20.63
CA SER A 159 -17.01 3.65 -21.09
C SER A 159 -16.22 3.72 -22.40
N LEU A 160 -15.70 2.59 -22.88
CA LEU A 160 -14.79 2.56 -24.04
C LEU A 160 -15.46 3.14 -25.28
N THR A 161 -14.79 4.09 -25.90
CA THR A 161 -15.15 4.60 -27.23
C THR A 161 -13.98 4.56 -28.20
N THR A 162 -14.31 4.63 -29.48
CA THR A 162 -13.34 4.74 -30.56
C THR A 162 -13.04 6.20 -30.86
N TYR A 163 -11.82 6.49 -31.32
CA TYR A 163 -11.49 7.80 -31.88
C TYR A 163 -10.61 7.66 -33.11
N GLU A 164 -10.71 8.63 -34.02
CA GLU A 164 -9.88 8.69 -35.23
C GLU A 164 -8.60 9.51 -34.99
N THR A 165 -8.73 10.71 -34.43
CA THR A 165 -7.58 11.58 -34.08
C THR A 165 -7.93 12.48 -32.90
N GLN A 166 -7.05 12.60 -31.90
CA GLN A 166 -7.19 13.63 -30.86
C GLN A 166 -5.85 14.22 -30.42
N PRO A 167 -5.85 15.52 -30.04
CA PRO A 167 -4.72 16.11 -29.35
C PRO A 167 -4.65 15.53 -27.93
N VAL A 168 -3.48 14.98 -27.61
CA VAL A 168 -3.20 14.48 -26.26
C VAL A 168 -2.55 15.58 -25.45
N THR A 169 -3.03 15.81 -24.21
CA THR A 169 -2.44 16.84 -23.34
C THR A 169 -1.22 16.34 -22.55
N GLN A 170 -1.17 15.04 -22.23
CA GLN A 170 -0.04 14.43 -21.53
C GLN A 170 0.24 13.01 -22.05
N ILE A 171 1.51 12.66 -22.20
CA ILE A 171 1.97 11.34 -22.63
C ILE A 171 2.70 10.68 -21.45
N ILE A 172 2.32 9.43 -21.15
CA ILE A 172 2.98 8.56 -20.20
C ILE A 172 3.57 7.38 -20.98
N ASP A 173 4.90 7.35 -21.07
CA ASP A 173 5.63 6.31 -21.79
C ASP A 173 5.94 5.10 -20.90
N GLU A 174 6.03 5.30 -19.58
CA GLU A 174 6.30 4.25 -18.62
C GLU A 174 5.09 3.32 -18.44
N THR A 175 5.35 2.03 -18.20
CA THR A 175 4.30 1.07 -17.84
C THR A 175 3.56 1.56 -16.61
N THR A 176 2.24 1.70 -16.72
CA THR A 176 1.38 2.07 -15.62
C THR A 176 0.47 0.91 -15.26
N ILE A 177 0.29 0.64 -13.96
CA ILE A 177 -0.71 -0.30 -13.45
C ILE A 177 -1.80 0.51 -12.75
N ALA A 178 -3.01 0.47 -13.30
CA ALA A 178 -4.19 1.04 -12.69
C ALA A 178 -4.80 0.04 -11.69
N VAL A 179 -5.09 0.53 -10.48
CA VAL A 179 -5.54 -0.28 -9.35
C VAL A 179 -6.76 0.38 -8.73
N ASN A 180 -7.82 -0.39 -8.53
CA ASN A 180 -8.88 -0.01 -7.60
C ASN A 180 -8.58 -0.72 -6.29
N ARG A 181 -8.18 0.01 -5.24
CA ARG A 181 -7.79 -0.63 -3.98
C ARG A 181 -9.00 -1.23 -3.31
N ARG A 182 -8.83 -2.39 -2.67
CA ARG A 182 -9.92 -3.00 -1.90
C ARG A 182 -10.19 -2.23 -0.61
N ASP A 183 -9.12 -1.85 0.07
CA ASP A 183 -9.12 -1.04 1.28
C ASP A 183 -7.75 -0.36 1.41
N TYR A 184 -7.74 0.90 1.84
CA TYR A 184 -6.55 1.75 1.96
C TYR A 184 -6.05 1.88 3.42
N ALA A 185 -6.85 1.45 4.39
CA ALA A 185 -6.59 1.53 5.82
C ALA A 185 -6.32 0.16 6.45
N ASN A 186 -6.80 -0.92 5.83
CA ASN A 186 -6.59 -2.28 6.29
C ASN A 186 -5.28 -2.87 5.72
N PHE A 187 -4.32 -3.17 6.61
CA PHE A 187 -3.00 -3.67 6.24
C PHE A 187 -3.04 -4.98 5.45
N TYR A 188 -3.91 -5.92 5.82
CA TYR A 188 -4.07 -7.19 5.10
C TYR A 188 -4.46 -6.92 3.64
N HIS A 189 -5.48 -6.10 3.41
CA HIS A 189 -5.94 -5.79 2.05
C HIS A 189 -4.91 -5.02 1.25
N THR A 190 -4.19 -4.08 1.88
CA THR A 190 -3.11 -3.36 1.21
C THR A 190 -1.98 -4.29 0.78
N ILE A 191 -1.52 -5.21 1.63
CA ILE A 191 -0.48 -6.17 1.25
C ILE A 191 -0.96 -7.10 0.13
N THR A 192 -2.22 -7.54 0.15
CA THR A 192 -2.76 -8.37 -0.94
C THR A 192 -2.85 -7.63 -2.27
N ASP A 193 -3.18 -6.34 -2.26
CA ASP A 193 -3.23 -5.50 -3.46
C ASP A 193 -1.80 -5.25 -3.99
N LEU A 194 -0.86 -4.91 -3.10
CA LEU A 194 0.56 -4.73 -3.44
C LEU A 194 1.16 -6.00 -4.06
N TYR A 195 0.88 -7.17 -3.48
CA TYR A 195 1.36 -8.43 -4.01
C TYR A 195 0.77 -8.73 -5.39
N THR A 196 -0.52 -8.45 -5.61
CA THR A 196 -1.16 -8.61 -6.92
C THR A 196 -0.49 -7.74 -7.98
N VAL A 197 -0.15 -6.49 -7.63
CA VAL A 197 0.56 -5.58 -8.53
C VAL A 197 2.00 -6.03 -8.77
N TYR A 198 2.69 -6.52 -7.74
CA TYR A 198 4.03 -7.09 -7.89
C TYR A 198 4.04 -8.34 -8.80
N LEU A 199 3.03 -9.21 -8.69
CA LEU A 199 2.84 -10.33 -9.61
C LEU A 199 2.66 -9.87 -11.06
N LEU A 200 1.94 -8.76 -11.30
CA LEU A 200 1.83 -8.19 -12.65
C LEU A 200 3.19 -7.68 -13.16
N CYS A 201 4.00 -7.04 -12.30
CA CYS A 201 5.37 -6.69 -12.66
C CYS A 201 6.19 -7.94 -13.05
N CYS A 202 6.13 -9.01 -12.26
CA CYS A 202 6.75 -10.28 -12.59
C CYS A 202 6.26 -10.87 -13.91
N PHE A 203 4.93 -10.90 -14.12
CA PHE A 203 4.29 -11.45 -15.31
C PHE A 203 4.74 -10.73 -16.58
N PHE A 204 4.82 -9.40 -16.54
CA PHE A 204 5.24 -8.57 -17.68
C PHE A 204 6.75 -8.30 -17.72
N ARG A 205 7.53 -8.90 -16.82
CA ARG A 205 8.97 -8.70 -16.67
C ARG A 205 9.34 -7.22 -16.58
N ARG A 206 8.67 -6.50 -15.69
CA ARG A 206 8.92 -5.09 -15.38
C ARG A 206 9.62 -4.99 -14.03
N ASP A 207 10.61 -4.12 -13.95
CA ASP A 207 11.14 -3.68 -12.66
C ASP A 207 10.02 -2.88 -11.95
N PRO A 208 9.60 -3.27 -10.73
CA PRO A 208 8.64 -2.50 -9.95
C PRO A 208 9.00 -1.01 -9.84
N LYS A 209 10.29 -0.66 -9.74
CA LYS A 209 10.75 0.73 -9.63
C LYS A 209 10.68 1.53 -10.93
N SER A 210 10.39 0.90 -12.06
CA SER A 210 10.08 1.57 -13.32
C SER A 210 8.57 1.68 -13.60
N VAL A 211 7.71 1.10 -12.74
CA VAL A 211 6.26 1.05 -12.94
C VAL A 211 5.56 2.14 -12.17
N ARG A 212 4.64 2.87 -12.82
CA ARG A 212 3.76 3.85 -12.19
C ARG A 212 2.47 3.19 -11.72
N ILE A 213 1.92 3.66 -10.61
CA ILE A 213 0.62 3.21 -10.10
C ILE A 213 -0.42 4.31 -10.31
N LEU A 214 -1.58 3.96 -10.84
CA LEU A 214 -2.74 4.84 -10.96
C LEU A 214 -3.87 4.32 -10.05
N PHE A 215 -4.18 5.03 -8.97
CA PHE A 215 -5.35 4.71 -8.16
C PHE A 215 -6.62 5.15 -8.87
N LEU A 216 -7.54 4.21 -9.04
CA LEU A 216 -8.86 4.40 -9.64
C LEU A 216 -9.96 4.63 -8.59
N ASP A 217 -9.64 4.45 -7.31
CA ASP A 217 -10.51 4.82 -6.20
C ASP A 217 -10.33 6.32 -5.83
N ALA A 218 -11.29 6.83 -5.08
CA ALA A 218 -11.27 8.14 -4.44
C ALA A 218 -11.15 8.00 -2.92
N HIS A 219 -10.46 6.96 -2.42
CA HIS A 219 -10.26 6.81 -0.99
C HIS A 219 -9.44 7.98 -0.44
N PRO A 220 -9.64 8.35 0.84
CA PRO A 220 -8.77 9.29 1.55
C PRO A 220 -7.28 8.90 1.51
N LYS A 221 -6.45 9.80 2.03
CA LYS A 221 -5.05 9.48 2.30
C LYS A 221 -4.96 8.50 3.47
N GLY A 222 -4.27 7.38 3.27
CA GLY A 222 -4.00 6.40 4.31
C GLY A 222 -2.52 6.39 4.71
N ASN A 223 -2.21 5.92 5.93
CA ASN A 223 -0.83 5.71 6.37
C ASN A 223 -0.09 4.64 5.54
N LEU A 224 -0.84 3.82 4.81
CA LEU A 224 -0.32 2.75 3.96
C LEU A 224 0.00 3.21 2.52
N ASP A 225 -0.35 4.43 2.14
CA ASP A 225 -0.03 4.98 0.80
C ASP A 225 1.49 4.99 0.55
N ILE A 226 2.30 5.16 1.59
CA ILE A 226 3.76 5.18 1.52
C ILE A 226 4.36 3.89 0.93
N LEU A 227 3.71 2.73 1.15
CA LEU A 227 4.15 1.47 0.58
C LEU A 227 4.16 1.55 -0.96
N TRP A 228 3.18 2.21 -1.57
CA TRP A 228 3.08 2.31 -3.02
C TRP A 228 4.21 3.15 -3.63
N SER A 229 4.59 4.25 -2.98
CA SER A 229 5.71 5.08 -3.46
C SER A 229 7.09 4.47 -3.19
N HIS A 230 7.23 3.67 -2.11
CA HIS A 230 8.47 2.95 -1.86
C HIS A 230 8.65 1.76 -2.81
N LEU A 231 7.61 0.97 -3.03
CA LEU A 231 7.70 -0.27 -3.81
C LEU A 231 7.69 -0.05 -5.32
N PHE A 232 7.10 1.04 -5.81
CA PHE A 232 7.00 1.32 -7.23
C PHE A 232 7.70 2.64 -7.61
N HIS A 233 7.65 3.04 -8.88
CA HIS A 233 8.23 4.32 -9.31
C HIS A 233 7.54 5.51 -8.61
N SER A 234 6.22 5.53 -8.68
CA SER A 234 5.35 6.56 -8.11
C SER A 234 3.90 6.06 -8.09
N TYR A 235 3.04 6.74 -7.34
CA TYR A 235 1.59 6.61 -7.51
C TYR A 235 0.95 7.96 -7.85
N THR A 236 -0.21 7.94 -8.49
CA THR A 236 -1.04 9.11 -8.76
C THR A 236 -2.50 8.73 -8.61
N ARG A 237 -3.36 9.68 -8.20
CA ARG A 237 -4.79 9.44 -8.01
C ARG A 237 -5.56 9.95 -9.22
N LEU A 238 -6.51 9.16 -9.72
CA LEU A 238 -7.30 9.56 -10.89
C LEU A 238 -8.05 10.88 -10.67
N GLY A 239 -8.51 11.15 -9.44
CA GLY A 239 -9.19 12.41 -9.13
C GLY A 239 -8.33 13.65 -9.30
N GLU A 240 -7.02 13.57 -9.07
CA GLU A 240 -6.06 14.67 -9.27
C GLU A 240 -5.89 14.99 -10.76
N LEU A 241 -6.14 14.01 -11.64
CA LEU A 241 -5.97 14.12 -13.08
C LEU A 241 -7.20 14.70 -13.79
N LYS A 242 -8.31 14.93 -13.09
CA LYS A 242 -9.58 15.40 -13.67
C LYS A 242 -9.52 16.75 -14.38
N ALA A 243 -8.50 17.57 -14.08
CA ALA A 243 -8.26 18.84 -14.75
C ALA A 243 -7.63 18.67 -16.14
N LEU A 244 -7.05 17.51 -16.44
CA LEU A 244 -6.42 17.21 -17.72
C LEU A 244 -7.46 16.69 -18.71
N PRO A 245 -7.58 17.30 -19.91
CA PRO A 245 -8.55 16.85 -20.92
C PRO A 245 -8.30 15.43 -21.43
N SER A 246 -7.03 15.04 -21.60
CA SER A 246 -6.66 13.74 -22.18
C SER A 246 -5.24 13.31 -21.82
N ILE A 247 -5.08 12.05 -21.42
CA ILE A 247 -3.78 11.45 -21.09
C ILE A 247 -3.58 10.19 -21.91
N PHE A 248 -2.51 10.13 -22.69
CA PHE A 248 -2.14 8.95 -23.45
C PHE A 248 -1.18 8.09 -22.65
N TYR A 249 -1.48 6.80 -22.57
CA TYR A 249 -0.63 5.78 -21.98
C TYR A 249 -0.13 4.85 -23.07
N ARG A 250 1.20 4.72 -23.16
CA ARG A 250 1.82 3.74 -24.04
C ARG A 250 1.45 2.32 -23.64
N GLU A 251 1.52 2.02 -22.35
CA GLU A 251 1.17 0.72 -21.75
C GLU A 251 0.46 0.94 -20.41
N LEU A 252 -0.81 0.49 -20.33
CA LEU A 252 -1.63 0.58 -19.12
C LEU A 252 -2.24 -0.80 -18.82
N ILE A 253 -1.90 -1.33 -17.65
CA ILE A 253 -2.40 -2.60 -17.13
C ILE A 253 -3.49 -2.30 -16.11
N TRP A 254 -4.67 -2.86 -16.32
CA TRP A 254 -5.83 -2.70 -15.47
C TRP A 254 -5.90 -3.89 -14.50
N SER A 255 -5.44 -3.66 -13.27
CA SER A 255 -5.49 -4.64 -12.21
C SER A 255 -6.90 -4.68 -11.59
N GLN A 256 -7.31 -5.88 -11.19
CA GLN A 256 -8.51 -6.07 -10.40
C GLN A 256 -8.15 -6.47 -8.96
N PRO A 257 -8.72 -5.79 -7.95
CA PRO A 257 -8.67 -6.30 -6.58
C PRO A 257 -9.37 -7.66 -6.56
N GLN A 258 -8.61 -8.71 -6.30
CA GLN A 258 -9.17 -10.05 -6.28
C GLN A 258 -9.99 -10.24 -5.00
N SER A 259 -11.11 -10.98 -5.09
CA SER A 259 -11.93 -11.30 -3.92
C SER A 259 -11.14 -12.09 -2.87
N HIS A 260 -10.11 -12.81 -3.31
CA HIS A 260 -9.11 -13.49 -2.49
C HIS A 260 -7.76 -13.35 -3.19
N SER A 261 -6.70 -13.03 -2.44
CA SER A 261 -5.36 -12.85 -2.99
C SER A 261 -4.65 -14.18 -3.20
N GLU A 262 -3.67 -14.23 -4.09
CA GLU A 262 -2.87 -15.43 -4.33
C GLU A 262 -2.12 -15.94 -3.08
N ILE A 263 -1.87 -15.07 -2.11
CA ILE A 263 -1.31 -15.46 -0.79
C ILE A 263 -2.37 -15.98 0.20
N ASP A 264 -3.65 -16.05 -0.20
CA ASP A 264 -4.79 -16.41 0.65
C ASP A 264 -5.86 -17.32 0.01
N ILE A 265 -5.76 -17.67 -1.27
CA ILE A 265 -6.85 -18.35 -2.02
C ILE A 265 -6.93 -19.87 -1.82
N GLN A 266 -5.91 -20.53 -1.26
CA GLN A 266 -5.84 -22.00 -1.28
C GLN A 266 -5.37 -22.57 0.06
N ARG A 267 -6.34 -23.05 0.86
CA ARG A 267 -6.08 -23.76 2.13
C ARG A 267 -5.14 -24.98 1.98
N TYR A 268 -5.00 -25.52 0.78
CA TYR A 268 -4.16 -26.69 0.49
C TYR A 268 -2.83 -26.35 -0.19
N ARG A 269 -2.55 -25.07 -0.46
CA ARG A 269 -1.29 -24.69 -1.09
C ARG A 269 -0.15 -24.91 -0.08
N ARG A 270 0.83 -25.73 -0.49
CA ARG A 270 1.99 -26.09 0.34
C ARG A 270 3.28 -25.35 -0.06
N SER A 271 3.24 -24.57 -1.13
CA SER A 271 4.39 -23.84 -1.65
C SER A 271 4.03 -22.38 -1.88
N ALA A 272 4.98 -21.49 -1.65
CA ALA A 272 4.83 -20.07 -1.95
C ALA A 272 4.40 -19.83 -3.41
N PRO A 273 3.48 -18.90 -3.70
CA PRO A 273 3.22 -18.46 -5.07
C PRO A 273 4.48 -17.87 -5.71
N SER A 274 4.46 -17.79 -7.05
CA SER A 274 5.50 -17.15 -7.85
C SER A 274 5.75 -15.73 -7.35
N CYS A 275 7.01 -15.30 -7.27
CA CYS A 275 7.38 -13.96 -6.82
C CYS A 275 7.08 -13.63 -5.35
N PHE A 276 6.68 -14.60 -4.52
CA PHE A 276 6.40 -14.35 -3.11
C PHE A 276 7.65 -13.94 -2.32
N ILE A 277 8.75 -14.68 -2.48
CA ILE A 277 10.01 -14.40 -1.78
C ILE A 277 10.59 -13.09 -2.30
N GLU A 278 10.59 -12.90 -3.61
CA GLU A 278 11.08 -11.69 -4.28
C GLU A 278 10.26 -10.46 -3.88
N PHE A 279 8.93 -10.57 -3.74
CA PHE A 279 8.08 -9.49 -3.23
C PHE A 279 8.47 -9.11 -1.81
N ARG A 280 8.65 -10.11 -0.94
CA ARG A 280 9.01 -9.89 0.46
C ARG A 280 10.38 -9.21 0.59
N GLU A 281 11.38 -9.69 -0.15
CA GLU A 281 12.71 -9.08 -0.21
C GLU A 281 12.66 -7.67 -0.79
N HIS A 282 11.87 -7.45 -1.84
CA HIS A 282 11.64 -6.12 -2.39
C HIS A 282 11.06 -5.19 -1.34
N VAL A 283 10.05 -5.61 -0.58
CA VAL A 283 9.50 -4.78 0.50
C VAL A 283 10.57 -4.43 1.53
N LEU A 284 11.27 -5.41 2.10
CA LEU A 284 12.27 -5.15 3.13
C LEU A 284 13.41 -4.25 2.64
N THR A 285 13.90 -4.48 1.43
CA THR A 285 15.00 -3.68 0.85
C THR A 285 14.60 -2.23 0.60
N GLN A 286 13.36 -1.94 0.17
CA GLN A 286 12.89 -0.57 -0.01
C GLN A 286 12.74 0.22 1.31
N PHE A 287 12.80 -0.46 2.45
CA PHE A 287 12.85 0.13 3.79
C PHE A 287 14.21 -0.03 4.47
N ASN A 288 15.27 -0.34 3.70
CA ASN A 288 16.64 -0.52 4.20
C ASN A 288 16.78 -1.62 5.28
N ILE A 289 15.88 -2.61 5.27
CA ILE A 289 15.92 -3.73 6.22
C ILE A 289 16.74 -4.85 5.60
N SER A 290 17.82 -5.24 6.30
CA SER A 290 18.65 -6.35 5.88
C SER A 290 17.94 -7.68 6.15
N TYR A 291 17.88 -8.52 5.11
CA TYR A 291 17.37 -9.87 5.21
C TYR A 291 18.51 -10.88 5.05
N LYS A 292 18.56 -11.86 5.97
CA LYS A 292 19.43 -13.03 5.88
C LYS A 292 18.56 -14.28 6.02
N GLU A 293 18.41 -15.03 4.94
CA GLU A 293 17.48 -16.16 4.85
C GLU A 293 17.78 -17.27 5.88
N ASN A 294 19.06 -17.57 6.11
CA ASN A 294 19.51 -18.68 6.95
C ASN A 294 20.02 -18.23 8.32
N GLU A 295 19.49 -17.14 8.86
CA GLU A 295 19.90 -16.64 10.17
C GLU A 295 19.35 -17.54 11.29
N GLN A 296 20.29 -18.23 11.96
CA GLN A 296 19.99 -19.07 13.11
C GLN A 296 19.39 -18.25 14.24
N VAL A 297 18.56 -18.89 15.04
CA VAL A 297 17.96 -18.26 16.22
C VAL A 297 19.05 -18.06 17.28
N ASN A 298 19.10 -16.86 17.88
CA ASN A 298 20.01 -16.55 18.98
C ASN A 298 19.34 -16.86 20.32
N CYS A 299 19.64 -18.02 20.89
CA CYS A 299 19.04 -18.47 22.15
C CYS A 299 19.44 -17.66 23.38
N GLN A 300 20.46 -16.81 23.28
CA GLN A 300 20.83 -15.88 24.34
C GLN A 300 20.08 -14.54 24.25
N ALA A 301 19.35 -14.28 23.16
CA ALA A 301 18.66 -13.02 22.92
C ALA A 301 17.44 -13.17 22.00
N LEU A 302 16.48 -14.03 22.38
CA LEU A 302 15.24 -14.24 21.66
C LEU A 302 14.35 -13.00 21.73
N ASN A 303 13.95 -12.47 20.58
CA ASN A 303 13.04 -11.34 20.51
C ASN A 303 11.59 -11.82 20.46
N VAL A 304 10.84 -11.58 21.54
CA VAL A 304 9.40 -11.85 21.63
C VAL A 304 8.67 -10.53 21.50
N PHE A 305 7.87 -10.39 20.45
CA PHE A 305 7.11 -9.18 20.19
C PHE A 305 5.60 -9.43 20.27
N PHE A 306 4.90 -8.63 21.05
CA PHE A 306 3.44 -8.67 21.17
C PHE A 306 2.79 -7.45 20.51
N LEU A 307 2.09 -7.67 19.40
CA LEU A 307 1.21 -6.66 18.80
C LEU A 307 -0.11 -6.59 19.56
N VAL A 308 -0.29 -5.47 20.25
CA VAL A 308 -1.53 -5.10 20.92
C VAL A 308 -2.34 -4.13 20.06
N ARG A 309 -3.61 -3.93 20.41
CA ARG A 309 -4.58 -3.26 19.54
C ARG A 309 -5.40 -2.26 20.34
N HIS A 310 -5.25 -0.97 20.07
CA HIS A 310 -6.02 0.08 20.74
C HIS A 310 -6.97 0.81 19.77
N ASN A 311 -7.78 1.76 20.27
CA ASN A 311 -8.69 2.52 19.39
C ASN A 311 -7.95 3.58 18.60
N TYR A 312 -8.18 3.64 17.29
CA TYR A 312 -7.59 4.62 16.40
C TYR A 312 -8.51 4.90 15.21
N VAL A 313 -8.47 6.12 14.67
CA VAL A 313 -9.29 6.53 13.53
C VAL A 313 -8.55 6.22 12.23
N ALA A 314 -8.89 5.07 11.63
CA ALA A 314 -8.32 4.62 10.35
C ALA A 314 -9.24 4.90 9.16
N HIS A 315 -10.54 5.07 9.42
CA HIS A 315 -11.57 5.08 8.40
C HIS A 315 -12.62 6.17 8.69
N PRO A 316 -13.04 7.01 7.71
CA PRO A 316 -14.05 8.06 7.88
C PRO A 316 -15.38 7.56 8.45
N ARG A 317 -15.77 6.35 8.05
CA ARG A 317 -16.96 5.64 8.54
C ARG A 317 -16.83 5.07 9.96
N ASN A 318 -15.68 5.25 10.62
CA ASN A 318 -15.47 4.90 12.02
C ASN A 318 -14.84 6.08 12.80
N PRO A 319 -15.57 7.20 12.95
CA PRO A 319 -15.04 8.39 13.64
C PRO A 319 -14.73 8.14 15.12
N SER A 320 -15.34 7.14 15.75
CA SER A 320 -15.06 6.77 17.14
C SER A 320 -13.67 6.14 17.33
N GLY A 321 -13.07 5.64 16.24
CA GLY A 321 -11.84 4.86 16.26
C GLY A 321 -11.97 3.51 16.98
N LYS A 322 -13.16 3.13 17.43
CA LYS A 322 -13.37 1.89 18.18
C LYS A 322 -13.12 0.70 17.27
N ILE A 323 -12.24 -0.20 17.70
CA ILE A 323 -11.96 -1.46 17.00
C ILE A 323 -12.47 -2.67 17.78
N THR A 324 -12.52 -3.83 17.13
CA THR A 324 -12.94 -5.10 17.74
C THR A 324 -11.74 -5.98 18.07
N ARG A 325 -11.93 -6.96 18.96
CA ARG A 325 -10.92 -7.95 19.37
C ARG A 325 -9.71 -7.29 20.02
N GLN A 326 -9.98 -6.53 21.09
CA GLN A 326 -8.98 -5.91 21.96
C GLN A 326 -8.94 -6.65 23.29
N LEU A 327 -7.87 -6.46 24.05
CA LEU A 327 -7.78 -6.91 25.43
C LEU A 327 -8.27 -5.79 26.33
N THR A 328 -9.38 -5.99 27.06
CA THR A 328 -9.92 -4.90 27.88
C THR A 328 -9.11 -4.61 29.14
N ASN A 329 -8.33 -5.58 29.63
CA ASN A 329 -7.33 -5.44 30.69
C ASN A 329 -5.88 -5.41 30.14
N GLU A 330 -5.68 -4.84 28.95
CA GLU A 330 -4.39 -4.78 28.23
C GLU A 330 -3.20 -4.42 29.13
N GLN A 331 -3.27 -3.27 29.82
CA GLN A 331 -2.15 -2.80 30.65
C GLN A 331 -1.75 -3.80 31.74
N GLN A 332 -2.73 -4.41 32.41
CA GLN A 332 -2.49 -5.41 33.45
C GLN A 332 -1.83 -6.67 32.87
N ILE A 333 -2.26 -7.13 31.68
CA ILE A 333 -1.66 -8.26 30.98
C ILE A 333 -0.21 -7.94 30.60
N LEU A 334 0.02 -6.76 30.04
CA LEU A 334 1.35 -6.34 29.59
C LEU A 334 2.34 -6.20 30.74
N ASP A 335 1.90 -5.66 31.87
CA ASP A 335 2.73 -5.53 33.08
C ASP A 335 3.09 -6.89 33.68
N ASP A 336 2.13 -7.82 33.75
CA ASP A 336 2.38 -9.20 34.20
C ASP A 336 3.33 -9.95 33.26
N LEU A 337 3.14 -9.85 31.94
CA LEU A 337 4.04 -10.46 30.96
C LEU A 337 5.46 -9.91 31.06
N LYS A 338 5.62 -8.58 31.22
CA LYS A 338 6.93 -7.96 31.46
C LYS A 338 7.61 -8.54 32.70
N ILE A 339 6.89 -8.65 33.81
CA ILE A 339 7.42 -9.24 35.05
C ILE A 339 7.82 -10.71 34.83
N LYS A 340 6.98 -11.50 34.16
CA LYS A 340 7.25 -12.92 33.89
C LYS A 340 8.48 -13.11 33.00
N PHE A 341 8.57 -12.41 31.87
CA PHE A 341 9.70 -12.52 30.95
C PHE A 341 10.99 -11.92 31.49
N SER A 342 10.94 -10.93 32.40
CA SER A 342 12.15 -10.37 33.04
C SER A 342 12.98 -11.40 33.81
N LYS A 343 12.36 -12.54 34.18
CA LYS A 343 13.02 -13.66 34.86
C LYS A 343 13.86 -14.52 33.91
N TYR A 344 13.71 -14.35 32.60
CA TYR A 344 14.38 -15.14 31.56
C TYR A 344 15.38 -14.28 30.79
N ARG A 345 16.65 -14.31 31.20
CA ARG A 345 17.72 -13.46 30.64
C ARG A 345 17.93 -13.60 29.13
N GLY A 346 17.53 -14.72 28.54
CA GLY A 346 17.63 -14.98 27.10
C GLY A 346 16.43 -14.47 26.29
N VAL A 347 15.45 -13.82 26.90
CA VAL A 347 14.21 -13.37 26.24
C VAL A 347 14.05 -11.86 26.35
N ASN A 348 14.03 -11.20 25.20
CA ASN A 348 13.72 -9.79 25.04
C ASN A 348 12.23 -9.65 24.69
N PHE A 349 11.40 -9.40 25.71
CA PHE A 349 9.98 -9.16 25.52
C PHE A 349 9.69 -7.67 25.24
N SER A 350 8.96 -7.41 24.17
CA SER A 350 8.49 -6.07 23.80
C SER A 350 7.06 -6.12 23.26
N PHE A 351 6.38 -4.97 23.26
CA PHE A 351 5.04 -4.82 22.69
C PHE A 351 4.90 -3.44 22.05
N ASN A 352 3.96 -3.29 21.12
CA ASN A 352 3.65 -2.00 20.51
C ASN A 352 2.24 -1.98 19.89
N HIS A 353 1.75 -0.78 19.60
CA HIS A 353 0.57 -0.45 18.82
C HIS A 353 1.03 0.06 17.45
N PHE A 354 0.88 -0.75 16.41
CA PHE A 354 1.43 -0.41 15.09
C PHE A 354 0.76 0.79 14.43
N GLU A 355 -0.49 1.06 14.77
CA GLU A 355 -1.24 2.24 14.39
C GLU A 355 -0.58 3.57 14.86
N GLU A 356 0.27 3.53 15.89
CA GLU A 356 1.05 4.68 16.37
C GLU A 356 2.46 4.78 15.75
N SER A 357 2.86 3.79 14.96
CA SER A 357 4.22 3.65 14.42
C SER A 357 4.25 3.82 12.90
N SER A 358 5.36 4.35 12.37
CA SER A 358 5.57 4.38 10.92
C SER A 358 5.73 2.95 10.37
N ILE A 359 5.43 2.75 9.09
CA ILE A 359 5.60 1.44 8.43
C ILE A 359 7.05 0.95 8.50
N GLU A 360 8.03 1.86 8.42
CA GLU A 360 9.45 1.53 8.58
C GLU A 360 9.74 0.95 9.98
N GLN A 361 9.21 1.58 11.03
CA GLN A 361 9.34 1.09 12.40
C GLN A 361 8.67 -0.27 12.59
N GLN A 362 7.47 -0.46 12.03
CA GLN A 362 6.74 -1.73 12.07
C GLN A 362 7.56 -2.85 11.43
N LEU A 363 8.06 -2.63 10.21
CA LEU A 363 8.87 -3.61 9.49
C LEU A 363 10.20 -3.90 10.20
N ASN A 364 10.86 -2.88 10.77
CA ASN A 364 12.09 -3.07 11.52
C ASN A 364 11.87 -3.99 12.74
N VAL A 365 10.83 -3.75 13.54
CA VAL A 365 10.47 -4.61 14.69
C VAL A 365 10.17 -6.04 14.23
N ILE A 366 9.33 -6.20 13.21
CA ILE A 366 8.88 -7.52 12.76
C ILE A 366 10.02 -8.33 12.14
N SER A 367 10.92 -7.68 11.39
CA SER A 367 12.07 -8.35 10.77
C SER A 367 13.07 -8.92 11.80
N GLN A 368 13.06 -8.38 13.03
CA GLN A 368 13.93 -8.81 14.13
C GLN A 368 13.23 -9.73 15.14
N THR A 369 11.92 -9.93 14.99
CA THR A 369 11.10 -10.75 15.89
C THR A 369 11.33 -12.24 15.63
N ASP A 370 11.58 -13.01 16.69
CA ASP A 370 11.68 -14.47 16.64
C ASP A 370 10.35 -15.16 16.98
N ILE A 371 9.59 -14.60 17.92
CA ILE A 371 8.25 -15.04 18.29
C ILE A 371 7.31 -13.83 18.24
N PHE A 372 6.42 -13.84 17.25
CA PHE A 372 5.41 -12.80 17.06
C PHE A 372 4.09 -13.24 17.66
N ILE A 373 3.53 -12.44 18.55
CA ILE A 373 2.25 -12.69 19.22
C ILE A 373 1.30 -11.56 18.85
N GLY A 374 0.02 -11.86 18.63
CA GLY A 374 -0.97 -10.80 18.49
C GLY A 374 -2.39 -11.31 18.48
N VAL A 375 -3.32 -10.43 18.83
CA VAL A 375 -4.76 -10.73 18.74
C VAL A 375 -5.18 -10.75 17.28
N HIS A 376 -5.97 -11.75 16.88
CA HIS A 376 -6.50 -11.91 15.52
C HIS A 376 -6.93 -10.57 14.91
N GLY A 377 -6.30 -10.20 13.79
CA GLY A 377 -6.54 -8.95 13.08
C GLY A 377 -5.50 -8.69 12.01
N ALA A 378 -5.78 -7.73 11.13
CA ALA A 378 -5.00 -7.46 9.92
C ALA A 378 -3.50 -7.20 10.17
N GLY A 379 -3.14 -6.73 11.37
CA GLY A 379 -1.74 -6.55 11.78
C GLY A 379 -0.92 -7.84 11.77
N LEU A 380 -1.54 -9.02 11.91
CA LEU A 380 -0.83 -10.31 11.82
C LEU A 380 -0.29 -10.62 10.41
N THR A 381 -0.72 -9.88 9.38
CA THR A 381 -0.14 -9.96 8.02
C THR A 381 1.36 -9.65 8.00
N HIS A 382 1.87 -8.97 9.04
CA HIS A 382 3.31 -8.76 9.25
C HIS A 382 4.11 -10.06 9.32
N VAL A 383 3.48 -11.21 9.57
CA VAL A 383 4.13 -12.53 9.49
C VAL A 383 4.86 -12.76 8.16
N LEU A 384 4.41 -12.13 7.07
CA LEU A 384 5.08 -12.15 5.77
C LEU A 384 6.48 -11.54 5.80
N PHE A 385 6.79 -10.64 6.73
CA PHE A 385 8.06 -9.92 6.79
C PHE A 385 8.99 -10.41 7.90
N MET A 386 8.55 -11.41 8.67
CA MET A 386 9.40 -12.13 9.61
C MET A 386 10.40 -13.02 8.87
N LYS A 387 11.47 -13.43 9.56
CA LYS A 387 12.42 -14.43 9.07
C LYS A 387 11.79 -15.84 9.07
N PRO A 388 12.19 -16.76 8.17
CA PRO A 388 11.81 -18.16 8.26
C PRO A 388 12.28 -18.81 9.57
N ASN A 389 11.71 -19.98 9.91
CA ASN A 389 11.98 -20.73 11.14
C ASN A 389 11.67 -19.95 12.44
N ARG A 390 10.83 -18.91 12.34
CA ARG A 390 10.28 -18.16 13.47
C ARG A 390 8.87 -18.63 13.79
N CYS A 391 8.21 -18.02 14.77
CA CYS A 391 6.87 -18.42 15.18
C CYS A 391 5.89 -17.25 15.21
N LEU A 392 4.69 -17.48 14.67
CA LEU A 392 3.50 -16.66 14.89
C LEU A 392 2.57 -17.37 15.89
N ILE A 393 2.19 -16.68 16.96
CA ILE A 393 1.17 -17.10 17.92
C ILE A 393 -0.04 -16.16 17.79
N GLU A 394 -1.10 -16.67 17.20
CA GLU A 394 -2.36 -15.94 17.04
C GLU A 394 -3.28 -16.12 18.25
N LEU A 395 -3.66 -15.01 18.89
CA LEU A 395 -4.58 -15.02 20.02
C LEU A 395 -6.02 -14.83 19.55
N ILE A 396 -6.90 -15.72 20.02
CA ILE A 396 -8.31 -15.80 19.61
C ILE A 396 -9.21 -15.48 20.81
N PRO A 397 -9.86 -14.29 20.86
CA PRO A 397 -10.66 -13.87 22.01
C PRO A 397 -12.06 -14.48 22.10
N ALA A 398 -12.55 -15.14 21.05
CA ALA A 398 -13.82 -15.87 21.09
C ALA A 398 -13.77 -17.05 20.10
N PRO A 399 -14.27 -18.24 20.49
CA PRO A 399 -14.41 -19.37 19.56
C PRO A 399 -15.37 -19.01 18.41
N GLY A 400 -15.07 -19.47 17.19
CA GLY A 400 -16.13 -19.69 16.19
C GLY A 400 -16.18 -18.82 14.93
N SER A 401 -15.09 -18.22 14.43
CA SER A 401 -14.93 -17.88 12.98
C SER A 401 -13.67 -17.05 12.72
N ILE A 402 -12.51 -17.67 12.89
CA ILE A 402 -11.25 -17.08 12.43
C ILE A 402 -10.79 -17.86 11.20
N GLY A 403 -10.61 -17.14 10.09
CA GLY A 403 -10.10 -17.71 8.85
C GLY A 403 -8.65 -18.16 9.01
N VAL A 404 -8.22 -19.11 8.18
CA VAL A 404 -6.86 -19.69 8.18
C VAL A 404 -5.81 -18.77 7.52
N HIS A 405 -6.12 -17.48 7.39
CA HIS A 405 -5.36 -16.52 6.58
C HIS A 405 -3.90 -16.42 7.06
N TYR A 406 -3.69 -16.21 8.35
CA TYR A 406 -2.36 -16.01 8.91
C TYR A 406 -1.59 -17.31 9.07
N GLU A 407 -2.29 -18.44 9.28
CA GLU A 407 -1.70 -19.78 9.21
C GLU A 407 -1.11 -20.03 7.83
N LEU A 408 -1.88 -19.74 6.77
CA LEU A 408 -1.40 -19.89 5.40
C LEU A 408 -0.21 -18.95 5.12
N MET A 409 -0.29 -17.68 5.50
CA MET A 409 0.82 -16.74 5.32
C MET A 409 2.09 -17.16 6.08
N ALA A 410 1.95 -17.70 7.30
CA ALA A 410 3.05 -18.27 8.05
C ALA A 410 3.65 -19.47 7.32
N LEU A 411 2.82 -20.41 6.85
CA LEU A 411 3.25 -21.57 6.10
C LEU A 411 4.02 -21.18 4.82
N LEU A 412 3.49 -20.23 4.04
CA LEU A 412 4.14 -19.75 2.80
C LEU A 412 5.50 -19.08 3.09
N ASN A 413 5.67 -18.47 4.27
CA ASN A 413 6.92 -17.84 4.71
C ASN A 413 7.84 -18.78 5.54
N GLY A 414 7.52 -20.07 5.64
CA GLY A 414 8.31 -21.02 6.42
C GLY A 414 8.35 -20.72 7.92
N ILE A 415 7.24 -20.20 8.46
CA ILE A 415 7.06 -19.82 9.87
C ILE A 415 6.13 -20.81 10.54
N GLU A 416 6.46 -21.20 11.78
CA GLU A 416 5.58 -22.02 12.59
C GLU A 416 4.38 -21.20 13.06
N TYR A 417 3.18 -21.73 12.84
CA TYR A 417 1.95 -21.12 13.28
C TYR A 417 1.37 -21.87 14.48
N ARG A 418 0.91 -21.10 15.47
CA ARG A 418 0.09 -21.58 16.59
C ARG A 418 -1.06 -20.63 16.82
N ASN A 419 -2.14 -21.15 17.38
CA ASN A 419 -3.19 -20.32 17.93
C ASN A 419 -3.46 -20.66 19.39
N ARG A 420 -3.99 -19.68 20.12
CA ARG A 420 -4.39 -19.83 21.52
C ARG A 420 -5.70 -19.10 21.76
N LEU A 421 -6.69 -19.83 22.26
CA LEU A 421 -7.90 -19.23 22.81
C LEU A 421 -7.53 -18.45 24.07
N ILE A 422 -8.03 -17.22 24.17
CA ILE A 422 -7.83 -16.34 25.32
C ILE A 422 -9.18 -15.83 25.82
N SER A 423 -9.27 -15.59 27.12
CA SER A 423 -10.47 -15.06 27.77
C SER A 423 -10.26 -13.57 28.03
N ASP A 424 -11.04 -12.71 27.37
CA ASP A 424 -11.01 -11.27 27.70
C ASP A 424 -11.35 -11.05 29.18
N ARG A 425 -10.72 -10.06 29.83
CA ARG A 425 -10.84 -9.75 31.27
C ARG A 425 -10.34 -10.82 32.24
N SER A 426 -9.67 -11.87 31.78
CA SER A 426 -9.08 -12.87 32.68
C SER A 426 -7.59 -12.59 32.95
N LEU A 427 -7.17 -12.71 34.21
CA LEU A 427 -5.76 -12.78 34.59
C LEU A 427 -5.08 -14.06 34.08
N GLU A 428 -5.87 -15.09 33.72
CA GLU A 428 -5.36 -16.31 33.11
C GLU A 428 -4.83 -16.04 31.69
N THR A 429 -5.22 -14.93 31.06
CA THR A 429 -4.78 -14.61 29.69
C THR A 429 -3.28 -14.36 29.62
N SER A 430 -2.70 -13.62 30.57
CA SER A 430 -1.25 -13.43 30.60
C SER A 430 -0.53 -14.75 30.91
N GLN A 431 -1.10 -15.61 31.75
CA GLN A 431 -0.56 -16.95 32.01
C GLN A 431 -0.59 -17.83 30.76
N ALA A 432 -1.71 -17.88 30.05
CA ALA A 432 -1.87 -18.66 28.83
C ALA A 432 -0.94 -18.19 27.70
N ILE A 433 -0.78 -16.87 27.54
CA ILE A 433 0.19 -16.29 26.59
C ILE A 433 1.61 -16.70 27.00
N PHE A 434 1.98 -16.50 28.26
CA PHE A 434 3.31 -16.81 28.77
C PHE A 434 3.67 -18.30 28.59
N GLU A 435 2.78 -19.22 28.97
CA GLU A 435 2.98 -20.66 28.80
C GLU A 435 3.17 -21.05 27.34
N CYS A 436 2.34 -20.51 26.43
CA CYS A 436 2.43 -20.79 25.01
C CYS A 436 3.77 -20.31 24.41
N VAL A 437 4.23 -19.13 24.82
CA VAL A 437 5.54 -18.61 24.42
C VAL A 437 6.66 -19.47 24.99
N MET A 438 6.62 -19.81 26.28
CA MET A 438 7.69 -20.58 26.91
C MET A 438 7.79 -22.01 26.37
N GLU A 439 6.66 -22.63 26.01
CA GLU A 439 6.64 -23.91 25.28
C GLU A 439 7.38 -23.77 23.93
N LYS A 440 7.21 -22.64 23.24
CA LYS A 440 7.92 -22.39 21.99
C LYS A 440 9.39 -22.08 22.21
N VAL A 441 9.72 -21.30 23.23
CA VAL A 441 11.10 -20.99 23.61
C VAL A 441 11.87 -22.29 23.88
N SER A 442 11.31 -23.23 24.64
CA SER A 442 11.98 -24.51 24.92
C SER A 442 12.12 -25.43 23.70
N GLN A 443 11.25 -25.29 22.69
CA GLN A 443 11.38 -26.04 21.43
C GLN A 443 12.45 -25.45 20.52
N VAL A 444 12.54 -24.12 20.45
CA VAL A 444 13.47 -23.41 19.57
C VAL A 444 14.88 -23.35 20.17
N CYS A 445 14.95 -23.25 21.50
CA CYS A 445 16.16 -23.12 22.30
C CYS A 445 16.13 -24.11 23.47
N PRO A 446 16.33 -25.41 23.20
CA PRO A 446 16.26 -26.49 24.19
C PRO A 446 17.39 -26.46 25.23
#